data_AF-A0A521G819-F1
#
_entry.id   AF-A0A521G819-F1
#
_cell.length_a   1.000
_cell.length_b   1.000
_cell.length_c   1.000
_cell.angle_alpha   90.00
_cell.angle_beta   90.00
_cell.angle_gamma   90.00
#
_symmetry.space_group_name_H-M   'P 1'
#
loop_
_entity.id
_entity.type
_entity.pdbx_description
1 polymer ?
#
loop_
_entity_poly.entity_id
_entity_poly.type
_entity_poly.pdbx_seq_one_letter_code
_entity_poly.pdbx_strand_id
1 'polypeptide(L)'
;MKHILLIMLSLGVCACNSQTNVLPDDELTGVWIETSAQKDTLIFNLDHKGNSLPKTLTVKRGREINAGGYLVPKIGSGLYKYEFITSGDRSGRIDVINLLSSFSGSTDYAFQRKGNQIEVENFFELGFNKPATATRTLIRL
;
A
#
# COMPACT_ATOMS: atom_id res chain seq x y z
N MET A 1 -23.81 10.20 -49.53
CA MET A 1 -23.46 9.21 -48.49
C MET A 1 -22.02 9.47 -48.04
N LYS A 2 -21.78 10.53 -47.25
CA LYS A 2 -20.43 11.06 -47.03
C LYS A 2 -20.15 11.58 -45.61
N HIS A 3 -21.02 11.26 -44.64
CA HIS A 3 -20.93 11.83 -43.28
C HIS A 3 -20.95 10.80 -42.14
N ILE A 4 -21.00 9.50 -42.43
CA ILE A 4 -21.12 8.47 -41.37
C ILE A 4 -19.73 7.98 -40.88
N LEU A 5 -18.66 8.22 -41.63
CA LEU A 5 -17.32 7.71 -41.27
C LEU A 5 -16.52 8.61 -40.31
N LEU A 6 -17.02 9.79 -39.95
CA LEU A 6 -16.27 10.75 -39.12
C LEU A 6 -16.62 10.71 -37.62
N ILE A 7 -17.67 10.00 -37.23
CA ILE A 7 -18.20 10.01 -35.84
C ILE A 7 -17.52 8.96 -34.95
N MET A 8 -17.01 7.86 -35.53
CA MET A 8 -16.33 6.79 -34.79
C MET A 8 -14.93 7.13 -34.29
N LEU A 9 -14.35 8.28 -34.67
CA LEU A 9 -13.01 8.71 -34.22
C LEU A 9 -13.04 9.67 -33.02
N SER A 10 -14.22 9.93 -32.44
CA SER A 10 -14.42 10.98 -31.41
C SER A 10 -14.81 10.48 -30.01
N LEU A 11 -14.89 9.16 -29.79
CA LEU A 11 -14.80 8.59 -28.45
C LEU A 11 -13.29 8.52 -28.10
N GLY A 12 -12.65 9.63 -27.80
CA GLY A 12 -12.98 10.37 -26.59
C GLY A 12 -12.16 9.74 -25.48
N VAL A 13 -10.85 9.87 -25.64
CA VAL A 13 -9.79 9.46 -24.72
C VAL A 13 -9.95 10.29 -23.44
N CYS A 14 -10.98 10.01 -22.64
CA CYS A 14 -11.03 10.40 -21.25
C CYS A 14 -10.15 9.42 -20.47
N ALA A 15 -8.86 9.37 -20.81
CA ALA A 15 -7.87 8.91 -19.87
C ALA A 15 -7.86 9.98 -18.78
N CYS A 16 -8.64 9.74 -17.73
CA CYS A 16 -8.49 10.44 -16.47
C CYS A 16 -7.05 10.16 -16.03
N ASN A 17 -6.15 11.07 -16.40
CA ASN A 17 -4.77 11.10 -15.92
C ASN A 17 -4.87 11.39 -14.43
N SER A 18 -5.14 10.35 -13.66
CA SER A 18 -4.83 10.33 -12.24
C SER A 18 -3.32 10.53 -12.20
N GLN A 19 -2.90 11.77 -11.93
CA GLN A 19 -1.50 12.12 -11.77
C GLN A 19 -0.87 11.06 -10.88
N THR A 20 -0.07 10.20 -11.51
CA THR A 20 0.80 9.26 -10.82
C THR A 20 1.88 10.10 -10.18
N ASN A 21 1.56 10.63 -8.99
CA ASN A 21 2.55 11.22 -8.12
C ASN A 21 3.52 10.09 -7.78
N VAL A 22 4.63 10.05 -8.51
CA VAL A 22 5.82 9.30 -8.13
C VAL A 22 6.31 9.96 -6.86
N LEU A 23 5.92 9.38 -5.73
CA LEU A 23 6.32 9.87 -4.41
C LEU A 23 7.78 9.46 -4.20
N PRO A 24 8.69 10.41 -3.99
CA PRO A 24 10.02 10.06 -3.55
C PRO A 24 9.94 9.42 -2.14
N ASP A 25 10.84 8.48 -1.85
CA ASP A 25 10.75 7.65 -0.61
C ASP A 25 10.84 8.48 0.68
N ASP A 26 11.54 9.61 0.62
CA ASP A 26 11.69 10.58 1.70
C ASP A 26 10.34 11.14 2.14
N GLU A 27 9.43 11.39 1.20
CA GLU A 27 8.09 11.88 1.51
C GLU A 27 7.29 10.91 2.36
N LEU A 28 7.50 9.59 2.22
CA LEU A 28 6.74 8.57 2.96
C LEU A 28 7.33 8.22 4.31
N THR A 29 8.61 8.50 4.52
CA THR A 29 9.32 8.27 5.78
C THR A 29 8.52 8.82 6.96
N GLY A 30 8.25 7.97 7.95
CA GLY A 30 7.45 8.34 9.11
C GLY A 30 6.44 7.28 9.54
N VAL A 31 5.63 7.66 10.51
CA VAL A 31 4.59 6.82 11.12
C VAL A 31 3.23 7.24 10.58
N TRP A 32 2.45 6.25 10.14
CA TRP A 32 1.13 6.44 9.55
C TRP A 32 0.12 5.58 10.30
N ILE A 33 -0.97 6.18 10.77
CA ILE A 33 -1.98 5.50 11.58
C ILE A 33 -3.30 5.45 10.82
N GLU A 34 -3.89 4.25 10.79
CA GLU A 34 -5.20 3.99 10.21
C GLU A 34 -6.30 4.77 10.96
N THR A 35 -7.17 5.46 10.21
CA THR A 35 -8.09 6.46 10.76
C THR A 35 -9.38 5.90 11.34
N SER A 36 -9.92 4.80 10.82
CA SER A 36 -11.25 4.30 11.21
C SER A 36 -11.25 3.64 12.58
N ALA A 37 -10.21 2.89 12.90
CA ALA A 37 -10.09 2.14 14.14
C ALA A 37 -8.88 2.56 15.00
N GLN A 38 -7.95 3.37 14.47
CA GLN A 38 -6.71 3.80 15.14
C GLN A 38 -5.89 2.63 15.70
N LYS A 39 -5.89 1.49 14.99
CA LYS A 39 -5.26 0.25 15.47
C LYS A 39 -4.06 -0.19 14.66
N ASP A 40 -4.08 0.09 13.36
CA ASP A 40 -3.05 -0.38 12.44
C ASP A 40 -2.11 0.79 12.11
N THR A 41 -0.82 0.55 12.33
CA THR A 41 0.24 1.54 12.12
C THR A 41 1.22 1.02 11.08
N LEU A 42 1.49 1.83 10.07
CA LEU A 42 2.50 1.62 9.05
C LEU A 42 3.67 2.57 9.29
N ILE A 43 4.88 2.03 9.45
CA ILE A 43 6.09 2.81 9.70
C ILE A 43 7.01 2.62 8.50
N PHE A 44 7.15 3.67 7.70
CA PHE A 44 7.99 3.67 6.51
C PHE A 44 9.38 4.20 6.83
N ASN A 45 10.39 3.50 6.33
CA ASN A 45 11.78 3.92 6.30
C ASN A 45 12.42 4.21 7.66
N LEU A 46 11.88 3.65 8.75
CA LEU A 46 12.40 3.85 10.10
C LEU A 46 12.60 2.50 10.81
N ASP A 47 13.73 2.38 11.51
CA ASP A 47 13.97 1.27 12.44
C ASP A 47 13.19 1.45 13.78
N HIS A 48 13.35 0.51 14.70
CA HIS A 48 12.70 0.55 16.01
C HIS A 48 13.15 1.72 16.91
N LYS A 49 14.25 2.40 16.58
CA LYS A 49 14.78 3.57 17.28
C LYS A 49 14.47 4.88 16.55
N GLY A 50 13.82 4.82 15.38
CA GLY A 50 13.54 5.97 14.55
C GLY A 50 14.69 6.39 13.64
N ASN A 51 15.72 5.55 13.45
CA ASN A 51 16.77 5.83 12.47
C ASN A 51 16.30 5.44 11.06
N SER A 52 16.87 6.10 10.04
CA SER A 52 16.58 5.79 8.63
C SER A 52 16.89 4.33 8.29
N LEU A 53 15.91 3.65 7.70
CA LEU A 53 16.00 2.29 7.20
C LEU A 53 15.29 2.21 5.83
N PRO A 54 15.91 2.67 4.75
CA PRO A 54 15.24 2.86 3.45
C PRO A 54 14.59 1.60 2.89
N LYS A 55 13.48 1.78 2.15
CA LYS A 55 12.73 0.70 1.48
C LYS A 55 12.21 -0.38 2.44
N THR A 56 11.98 0.01 3.69
CA THR A 56 11.37 -0.88 4.69
C THR A 56 10.06 -0.33 5.19
N LEU A 57 9.16 -1.26 5.51
CA LEU A 57 7.87 -0.99 6.06
C LEU A 57 7.64 -1.90 7.26
N THR A 58 7.51 -1.31 8.45
CA THR A 58 7.08 -2.03 9.64
C THR A 58 5.59 -1.88 9.82
N VAL A 59 4.88 -3.00 9.91
CA VAL A 59 3.43 -3.06 10.10
C VAL A 59 3.13 -3.49 11.54
N LYS A 60 2.49 -2.61 12.30
CA LYS A 60 2.08 -2.85 13.70
C LYS A 60 0.56 -2.82 13.82
N ARG A 61 -0.05 -3.99 14.02
CA ARG A 61 -1.51 -4.16 14.18
C ARG A 61 -1.95 -4.59 15.59
N GLY A 62 -0.97 -4.70 16.48
CA GLY A 62 -1.13 -5.27 17.81
C GLY A 62 -1.11 -6.80 17.81
N ARG A 63 -1.73 -7.38 18.83
CA ARG A 63 -1.73 -8.83 19.10
C ARG A 63 -3.17 -9.32 19.25
N GLU A 64 -3.37 -10.61 19.03
CA GLU A 64 -4.63 -11.32 19.24
C GLU A 64 -4.40 -12.70 19.85
N ILE A 65 -5.44 -13.26 20.47
CA ILE A 65 -5.41 -14.64 20.95
C ILE A 65 -5.79 -15.53 19.78
N ASN A 66 -4.91 -16.46 19.40
CA ASN A 66 -5.21 -17.42 18.34
C ASN A 66 -6.12 -18.57 18.85
N ALA A 67 -6.56 -19.43 17.95
CA ALA A 67 -7.41 -20.59 18.29
C ALA A 67 -6.77 -21.55 19.32
N GLY A 68 -5.44 -21.53 19.46
CA GLY A 68 -4.71 -22.30 20.46
C GLY A 68 -4.58 -21.62 21.83
N GLY A 69 -5.16 -20.43 22.02
CA GLY A 69 -5.10 -19.68 23.28
C GLY A 69 -3.85 -18.84 23.47
N TYR A 70 -2.98 -18.72 22.45
CA TYR A 70 -1.72 -17.99 22.55
C TYR A 70 -1.85 -16.55 22.07
N LEU A 71 -1.22 -15.61 22.77
CA LEU A 71 -1.13 -14.22 22.36
C LEU A 71 -0.06 -14.05 21.26
N VAL A 72 -0.51 -13.86 20.03
CA VAL A 72 0.34 -13.75 18.84
C VAL A 72 0.17 -12.39 18.16
N PRO A 73 1.14 -11.92 17.36
CA PRO A 73 0.90 -10.79 16.47
C PRO A 73 -0.30 -11.07 15.57
N LYS A 74 -1.13 -10.04 15.30
CA LYS A 74 -2.21 -10.20 14.32
C LYS A 74 -1.63 -10.51 12.96
N ILE A 75 -2.39 -11.23 12.15
CA ILE A 75 -2.04 -11.54 10.77
C ILE A 75 -1.56 -10.29 10.00
N GLY A 76 -0.52 -10.44 9.18
CA GLY A 76 0.07 -9.35 8.40
C GLY A 76 0.87 -8.32 9.22
N SER A 77 1.01 -8.47 10.54
CA SER A 77 2.01 -7.72 11.31
C SER A 77 3.41 -8.23 10.96
N GLY A 78 4.38 -7.33 10.83
CA GLY A 78 5.76 -7.74 10.53
C GLY A 78 6.60 -6.66 9.86
N LEU A 79 7.75 -7.10 9.34
CA LEU A 79 8.67 -6.28 8.58
C LEU A 79 8.58 -6.64 7.11
N TYR A 80 8.47 -5.61 6.27
CA TYR A 80 8.32 -5.74 4.83
C TYR A 80 9.43 -4.94 4.14
N LYS A 81 9.83 -5.41 2.95
CA LYS A 81 10.41 -4.54 1.92
C LYS A 81 9.29 -4.03 1.03
N TYR A 82 9.46 -2.83 0.51
CA TYR A 82 8.51 -2.27 -0.44
C TYR A 82 9.20 -1.52 -1.58
N GLU A 83 8.55 -1.49 -2.74
CA GLU A 83 8.93 -0.68 -3.89
C GLU A 83 7.69 -0.02 -4.51
N PHE A 84 7.85 1.16 -5.09
CA PHE A 84 6.77 1.80 -5.85
C PHE A 84 6.88 1.45 -7.32
N ILE A 85 5.76 1.03 -7.88
CA ILE A 85 5.62 0.84 -9.32
C ILE A 85 5.28 2.21 -9.91
N THR A 86 6.23 2.79 -10.64
CA THR A 86 6.15 4.16 -11.17
C THR A 86 5.85 4.23 -12.67
N SER A 87 5.89 3.09 -13.37
CA SER A 87 5.73 3.02 -14.82
C SER A 87 4.88 1.83 -15.25
N GLY A 88 4.32 1.94 -16.46
CA GLY A 88 3.45 0.92 -17.05
C GLY A 88 2.04 0.88 -16.44
N ASP A 89 1.29 -0.16 -16.82
CA ASP A 89 -0.13 -0.34 -16.48
C ASP A 89 -0.38 -0.53 -14.97
N ARG A 90 0.68 -0.83 -14.21
CA ARG A 90 0.64 -1.05 -12.76
C ARG A 90 1.18 0.15 -11.97
N SER A 91 1.39 1.30 -12.63
CA SER A 91 1.84 2.52 -11.96
C SER A 91 0.86 2.97 -10.86
N GLY A 92 1.39 3.53 -9.76
CA GLY A 92 0.57 3.90 -8.59
C GLY A 92 0.26 2.73 -7.66
N ARG A 93 1.07 1.66 -7.71
CA ARG A 93 0.97 0.52 -6.80
C ARG A 93 2.23 0.40 -5.96
N ILE A 94 2.08 -0.14 -4.75
CA ILE A 94 3.18 -0.53 -3.87
C ILE A 94 3.35 -2.04 -3.96
N ASP A 95 4.53 -2.49 -4.37
CA ASP A 95 4.91 -3.90 -4.30
C ASP A 95 5.54 -4.18 -2.93
N VAL A 96 5.10 -5.24 -2.26
CA VAL A 96 5.56 -5.58 -0.91
C VAL A 96 6.00 -7.03 -0.79
N ILE A 97 7.05 -7.26 0.00
CA ILE A 97 7.58 -8.58 0.34
C ILE A 97 7.66 -8.68 1.86
N ASN A 98 7.03 -9.70 2.43
CA ASN A 98 7.10 -9.97 3.86
C ASN A 98 8.43 -10.66 4.20
N LEU A 99 9.29 -10.01 4.98
CA LEU A 99 10.62 -10.53 5.34
C LEU A 99 10.61 -11.60 6.42
N LEU A 100 9.48 -11.79 7.10
CA LEU A 100 9.30 -12.80 8.14
C LEU A 100 8.51 -14.01 7.63
N SER A 101 8.17 -14.04 6.34
CA SER A 101 7.52 -15.16 5.67
C SER A 101 8.55 -16.15 5.14
N SER A 102 8.20 -17.43 5.09
CA SER A 102 8.97 -18.44 4.33
C SER A 102 8.74 -18.36 2.81
N PHE A 103 7.77 -17.56 2.37
CA PHE A 103 7.52 -17.29 0.96
C PHE A 103 8.28 -16.04 0.51
N SER A 104 8.97 -16.13 -0.63
CA SER A 104 9.88 -15.09 -1.15
C SER A 104 9.30 -14.17 -2.23
N GLY A 105 8.11 -14.45 -2.75
CA GLY A 105 7.49 -13.60 -3.77
C GLY A 105 6.89 -12.31 -3.20
N SER A 106 6.58 -11.40 -4.11
CA SER A 106 5.99 -10.10 -3.83
C SER A 106 4.53 -10.04 -4.25
N THR A 107 3.82 -9.01 -3.80
CA THR A 107 2.45 -8.73 -4.23
C THR A 107 2.25 -7.23 -4.25
N ASP A 108 1.63 -6.74 -5.31
CA ASP A 108 1.36 -5.32 -5.47
C ASP A 108 -0.04 -4.94 -4.98
N TYR A 109 -0.16 -3.72 -4.48
CA TYR A 109 -1.37 -3.17 -3.89
C TYR A 109 -1.56 -1.73 -4.34
N ALA A 110 -2.81 -1.33 -4.59
CA ALA A 110 -3.11 0.05 -4.94
C ALA A 110 -2.67 0.99 -3.81
N PHE A 111 -1.98 2.07 -4.19
CA PHE A 111 -1.42 3.02 -3.25
C PHE A 111 -1.58 4.45 -3.79
N GLN A 112 -2.11 5.33 -2.97
CA GLN A 112 -2.25 6.74 -3.30
C GLN A 112 -1.89 7.59 -2.09
N ARG A 113 -1.23 8.72 -2.33
CA ARG A 113 -1.05 9.77 -1.33
C ARG A 113 -1.86 11.00 -1.69
N LYS A 114 -2.47 11.60 -0.67
CA LYS A 114 -3.19 12.89 -0.74
C LYS A 114 -2.72 13.75 0.43
N GLY A 115 -1.67 14.56 0.24
CA GLY A 115 -1.10 15.39 1.30
C GLY A 115 -0.55 14.59 2.48
N ASN A 116 -1.14 14.77 3.67
CA ASN A 116 -0.79 14.03 4.91
C ASN A 116 -1.58 12.72 5.10
N GLN A 117 -2.26 12.28 4.05
CA GLN A 117 -3.02 11.03 4.02
C GLN A 117 -2.43 10.07 2.98
N ILE A 118 -2.46 8.78 3.29
CA ILE A 118 -2.30 7.71 2.32
C ILE A 118 -3.57 6.86 2.27
N GLU A 119 -3.89 6.39 1.08
CA GLU A 119 -4.90 5.38 0.80
C GLU A 119 -4.16 4.15 0.26
N VAL A 120 -4.33 3.01 0.94
CA VAL A 120 -3.63 1.78 0.58
C VAL A 120 -4.56 0.59 0.73
N GLU A 121 -4.50 -0.34 -0.20
CA GLU A 121 -5.22 -1.62 -0.09
C GLU A 121 -4.76 -2.42 1.15
N ASN A 122 -5.70 -3.14 1.77
CA ASN A 122 -5.55 -3.73 3.11
C ASN A 122 -4.70 -5.00 3.19
N PHE A 123 -3.56 -5.07 2.48
CA PHE A 123 -2.68 -6.25 2.44
C PHE A 123 -2.25 -6.73 3.83
N PHE A 124 -2.03 -5.78 4.75
CA PHE A 124 -1.62 -6.06 6.12
C PHE A 124 -2.73 -6.72 6.95
N GLU A 125 -3.95 -6.81 6.45
CA GLU A 125 -5.08 -7.45 7.13
C GLU A 125 -5.34 -8.89 6.69
N LEU A 126 -4.85 -9.27 5.52
CA LEU A 126 -5.26 -10.49 4.83
C LEU A 126 -4.23 -11.61 4.92
N GLY A 127 -3.03 -11.27 5.41
CA GLY A 127 -1.89 -12.16 5.36
C GLY A 127 -1.19 -12.10 4.02
N PHE A 128 -0.54 -13.20 3.66
CA PHE A 128 0.39 -13.20 2.53
C PHE A 128 -0.31 -13.53 1.19
N ASN A 129 -0.02 -12.74 0.14
CA ASN A 129 -0.49 -12.92 -1.24
C ASN A 129 -2.00 -13.18 -1.35
N LYS A 130 -2.79 -12.30 -0.75
CA LYS A 130 -4.24 -12.31 -0.82
C LYS A 130 -4.72 -11.08 -1.60
N PRO A 131 -5.77 -11.24 -2.43
CA PRO A 131 -6.36 -10.09 -3.12
C PRO A 131 -6.92 -9.12 -2.08
N ALA A 132 -6.74 -7.82 -2.32
CA ALA A 132 -7.28 -6.78 -1.46
C ALA A 132 -8.80 -6.91 -1.31
N THR A 133 -9.31 -6.59 -0.13
CA THR A 133 -10.75 -6.61 0.19
C THR A 133 -11.27 -5.24 0.62
N ALA A 134 -10.36 -4.32 0.96
CA ALA A 134 -10.69 -2.96 1.31
C ALA A 134 -9.51 -2.01 1.06
N THR A 135 -9.81 -0.72 1.00
CA THR A 135 -8.82 0.35 1.06
C THR A 135 -8.84 0.98 2.45
N ARG A 136 -7.67 1.23 3.01
CA ARG A 136 -7.48 1.89 4.31
C ARG A 136 -6.91 3.27 4.11
N THR A 137 -7.42 4.18 4.92
CA THR A 137 -6.95 5.56 4.99
C THR A 137 -6.08 5.71 6.22
N LEU A 138 -4.82 6.11 6.03
CA LEU A 138 -3.89 6.40 7.11
C LEU A 138 -3.45 7.86 7.07
N ILE A 139 -3.26 8.44 8.26
CA ILE A 139 -2.76 9.79 8.44
C ILE A 139 -1.38 9.77 9.07
N ARG A 140 -0.54 10.74 8.72
CA ARG A 140 0.77 10.93 9.31
C ARG A 140 0.66 11.45 10.75
N LEU A 141 1.44 10.88 11.66
CA LEU A 141 1.70 11.42 13.00
C LEU A 141 2.76 12.52 12.99
#